data_AF-A0A1X0NEX3-F1
#
_entry.id   AF-A0A1X0NEX3-F1
#
_cell.length_a   1.000
_cell.length_b   1.000
_cell.length_c   1.000
_cell.angle_alpha   90.00
_cell.angle_beta   90.00
_cell.angle_gamma   90.00
#
_symmetry.space_group_name_H-M   'P 1'
#
loop_
_entity.id
_entity.type
_entity.pdbx_description
1 polymer ?
#
loop_
_entity_poly.entity_id
_entity_poly.type
_entity_poly.pdbx_seq_one_letter_code
_entity_poly.pdbx_strand_id
1 'polypeptide(L)'
;VAFVASVNMGSWGVPDAQVVVFATSDPNFRSDFRFSHALWETLFEFDDMLECPDFFKLGDEYYLKVSTMISGQDYWVYGNYTKNYIDQTIFQEDFDRSRTYIDYGRWYASKQNYDPILKRTILWGWIPEEDTEAAMKTRGWSGAMDMP
;
A
#
# COMPACT_ATOMS: atom_id res chain seq x y z
N VAL A 1 -9.67 -7.77 -5.93
CA VAL A 1 -9.65 -7.17 -4.59
C VAL A 1 -8.33 -7.57 -3.96
N ALA A 2 -7.43 -6.63 -3.73
CA ALA A 2 -6.12 -6.90 -3.12
C ALA A 2 -6.22 -6.63 -1.62
N PHE A 3 -5.64 -7.50 -0.80
CA PHE A 3 -5.56 -7.33 0.65
C PHE A 3 -4.09 -7.55 1.07
N VAL A 4 -3.57 -6.61 1.87
CA VAL A 4 -2.28 -6.60 2.61
C VAL A 4 -2.09 -7.84 3.49
N ALA A 5 -0.92 -8.22 4.01
CA ALA A 5 0.45 -8.40 3.52
C ALA A 5 1.04 -9.44 4.51
N SER A 6 1.70 -10.49 4.01
CA SER A 6 2.23 -11.58 4.86
C SER A 6 3.73 -11.67 4.67
N VAL A 7 4.48 -11.85 5.75
CA VAL A 7 5.88 -12.27 5.66
C VAL A 7 5.93 -13.65 5.01
N ASN A 8 6.79 -13.82 4.00
CA ASN A 8 7.36 -15.12 3.68
C ASN A 8 8.80 -15.13 4.20
N MET A 9 9.29 -16.26 4.73
CA MET A 9 10.72 -16.36 5.03
C MET A 9 11.45 -16.60 3.70
N GLY A 10 12.15 -15.57 3.21
CA GLY A 10 12.88 -15.63 1.96
C GLY A 10 14.00 -16.66 1.97
N SER A 11 14.52 -17.00 0.78
CA SER A 11 15.54 -18.04 0.57
C SER A 11 16.89 -17.77 1.26
N TRP A 12 17.08 -16.56 1.79
CA TRP A 12 18.32 -16.10 2.44
C TRP A 12 18.14 -15.78 3.93
N GLY A 13 17.01 -16.14 4.54
CA GLY A 13 16.72 -15.84 5.94
C GLY A 13 16.39 -14.38 6.22
N VAL A 14 16.18 -13.57 5.17
CA VAL A 14 15.59 -12.23 5.26
C VAL A 14 14.08 -12.36 5.00
N PRO A 15 13.22 -11.72 5.82
CA PRO A 15 11.78 -11.68 5.59
C PRO A 15 11.45 -10.97 4.27
N ASP A 16 10.66 -11.62 3.42
CA ASP A 16 10.14 -11.02 2.19
C ASP A 16 8.77 -10.41 2.50
N ALA A 17 8.65 -9.10 2.36
CA ALA A 17 7.37 -8.41 2.51
C ALA A 17 6.65 -8.39 1.15
N GLN A 18 5.35 -8.67 1.15
CA GLN A 18 4.57 -8.84 -0.08
C GLN A 18 3.16 -8.27 0.00
N VAL A 19 2.69 -7.75 -1.12
CA VAL A 19 1.28 -7.40 -1.34
C VAL A 19 0.63 -8.58 -2.05
N VAL A 20 -0.44 -9.15 -1.47
CA VAL A 20 -1.05 -10.39 -1.96
C VAL A 20 -2.45 -10.17 -2.54
N VAL A 21 -2.84 -11.05 -3.45
CA VAL A 21 -4.17 -11.03 -4.09
C VAL A 21 -5.00 -12.18 -3.56
N PHE A 22 -6.22 -11.86 -3.11
CA PHE A 22 -7.27 -12.84 -2.88
C PHE A 22 -8.30 -12.74 -3.99
N ALA A 23 -8.74 -13.89 -4.48
CA ALA A 23 -9.82 -14.00 -5.44
C ALA A 23 -11.05 -14.61 -4.77
N THR A 24 -12.23 -14.20 -5.22
CA THR A 24 -13.49 -14.85 -4.86
C THR A 24 -14.33 -15.00 -6.12
N SER A 25 -15.08 -16.11 -6.19
CA SER A 25 -16.09 -16.34 -7.22
C SER A 25 -17.46 -15.76 -6.84
N ASP A 26 -17.63 -15.33 -5.58
CA ASP A 26 -18.87 -14.73 -5.07
C ASP A 26 -19.02 -13.29 -5.59
N PRO A 27 -20.04 -13.00 -6.42
CA PRO A 27 -20.24 -11.67 -6.98
C PRO A 27 -20.59 -10.62 -5.93
N ASN A 28 -20.99 -11.04 -4.72
CA ASN A 28 -21.31 -10.14 -3.61
C ASN A 28 -20.13 -9.92 -2.65
N PHE A 29 -18.98 -10.54 -2.91
CA PHE A 29 -17.77 -10.43 -2.08
C PHE A 29 -17.98 -10.81 -0.60
N ARG A 30 -18.78 -11.84 -0.30
CA ARG A 30 -19.10 -12.27 1.08
C ARG A 30 -18.42 -13.55 1.51
N SER A 31 -17.93 -14.34 0.56
CA SER A 31 -17.44 -15.70 0.82
C SER A 31 -16.40 -16.15 -0.20
N ASP A 32 -15.86 -17.36 -0.04
CA ASP A 32 -14.96 -18.02 -1.00
C ASP A 32 -13.69 -17.24 -1.36
N PHE A 33 -13.18 -16.42 -0.45
CA PHE A 33 -11.89 -15.76 -0.64
C PHE A 33 -10.75 -16.78 -0.54
N ARG A 34 -9.95 -16.86 -1.60
CA ARG A 34 -8.80 -17.75 -1.69
C ARG A 34 -7.57 -16.95 -2.07
N PHE A 35 -6.46 -17.27 -1.43
CA PHE A 35 -5.16 -16.75 -1.86
C PHE A 35 -4.94 -17.12 -3.33
N SER A 36 -4.54 -16.15 -4.14
CA SER A 36 -4.22 -16.34 -5.55
C SER A 36 -2.72 -16.37 -5.78
N HIS A 37 -2.04 -15.26 -5.49
CA HIS A 37 -0.59 -15.09 -5.64
C HIS A 37 -0.16 -13.75 -5.00
N ALA A 38 1.16 -13.53 -4.90
CA ALA A 38 1.71 -12.22 -4.60
C ALA A 38 1.56 -11.30 -5.82
N LEU A 39 1.00 -10.10 -5.61
CA LEU A 39 1.01 -9.03 -6.60
C LEU A 39 2.42 -8.45 -6.73
N TRP A 40 3.09 -8.24 -5.60
CA TRP A 40 4.42 -7.63 -5.53
C TRP A 40 5.14 -8.15 -4.29
N GLU A 41 6.44 -8.38 -4.41
CA GLU A 41 7.32 -8.88 -3.36
C GLU A 41 8.55 -7.96 -3.28
N THR A 42 9.03 -7.67 -2.07
CA THR A 42 10.23 -6.87 -1.88
C THR A 42 11.17 -7.47 -0.84
N LEU A 43 12.48 -7.37 -1.14
CA LEU A 43 13.59 -7.83 -0.30
C LEU A 43 14.22 -6.68 0.52
N PHE A 44 13.80 -5.45 0.27
CA PHE A 44 14.51 -4.24 0.74
C PHE A 44 13.86 -3.55 1.93
N GLU A 45 12.72 -4.03 2.41
CA GLU A 45 12.13 -3.52 3.63
C GLU A 45 12.76 -4.22 4.83
N PHE A 46 13.34 -3.42 5.74
CA PHE A 46 13.87 -3.91 7.02
C PHE A 46 12.75 -4.25 8.02
N ASP A 47 11.50 -3.99 7.63
CA ASP A 47 10.31 -4.36 8.38
C ASP A 47 9.61 -5.54 7.71
N ASP A 48 9.06 -6.39 8.54
CA ASP A 48 8.31 -7.58 8.16
C ASP A 48 6.90 -7.22 7.65
N MET A 49 6.49 -5.95 7.75
CA MET A 49 5.13 -5.50 7.47
C MET A 49 5.07 -4.34 6.48
N LEU A 50 4.28 -4.54 5.42
CA LEU A 50 3.75 -3.46 4.58
C LEU A 50 2.33 -3.15 5.06
N GLU A 51 2.02 -1.88 5.27
CA GLU A 51 0.71 -1.43 5.71
C GLU A 51 -0.03 -0.69 4.59
N CYS A 52 -1.36 -0.67 4.69
CA CYS A 52 -2.26 0.11 3.83
C CYS A 52 -1.87 0.18 2.33
N PRO A 53 -1.58 -0.94 1.64
CA PRO A 53 -1.35 -0.94 0.22
C PRO A 53 -2.55 -0.38 -0.52
N ASP A 54 -2.24 0.27 -1.63
CA ASP A 54 -3.21 0.71 -2.61
C ASP A 54 -2.68 0.40 -4.00
N PHE A 55 -3.58 -0.03 -4.88
CA PHE A 55 -3.23 -0.40 -6.25
C PHE A 55 -4.29 0.12 -7.20
N PHE A 56 -3.88 1.03 -8.08
CA PHE A 56 -4.82 1.74 -8.95
C PHE A 56 -4.15 2.20 -10.25
N LYS A 57 -4.97 2.58 -11.22
CA LYS A 57 -4.53 3.06 -12.53
C LYS A 57 -4.69 4.57 -12.61
N LEU A 58 -3.68 5.28 -13.10
CA LEU A 58 -3.77 6.70 -13.51
C LEU A 58 -3.29 6.82 -14.95
N GLY A 59 -4.17 7.32 -15.83
CA GLY A 59 -3.91 7.32 -17.27
C GLY A 59 -3.67 5.90 -17.79
N ASP A 60 -2.47 5.66 -18.32
CA ASP A 60 -2.06 4.35 -18.85
C ASP A 60 -1.13 3.56 -17.92
N GLU A 61 -0.75 4.13 -16.78
CA GLU A 61 0.15 3.50 -15.81
C GLU A 61 -0.60 2.96 -14.60
N TYR A 62 -0.06 1.90 -14.01
CA TYR A 62 -0.50 1.34 -12.73
C TYR A 62 0.47 1.74 -11.64
N TYR A 63 -0.06 2.08 -10.47
CA TYR A 63 0.69 2.52 -9.32
C TYR A 63 0.42 1.60 -8.15
N LEU A 64 1.50 1.19 -7.48
CA LEU A 64 1.44 0.54 -6.19
C LEU A 64 1.92 1.53 -5.13
N LYS A 65 1.14 1.66 -4.07
CA LYS A 65 1.47 2.44 -2.88
C LYS A 65 1.51 1.50 -1.70
N VAL A 66 2.43 1.74 -0.77
CA VAL A 66 2.49 1.04 0.53
C VAL A 66 2.94 2.02 1.62
N SER A 67 2.63 1.67 2.86
CA SER A 67 3.06 2.37 4.09
C SER A 67 4.03 1.48 4.86
N THR A 68 5.05 2.05 5.51
CA THR A 68 5.95 1.26 6.37
C THR A 68 6.10 1.85 7.77
N MET A 69 6.05 0.99 8.79
CA MET A 69 6.12 1.44 10.18
C MET A 69 7.51 2.00 10.52
N ILE A 70 8.58 1.46 9.93
CA ILE A 70 9.95 1.95 10.13
C ILE A 70 10.11 3.40 9.68
N SER A 71 9.62 3.74 8.48
CA SER A 71 9.71 5.12 7.99
C SER A 71 8.63 6.01 8.61
N GLY A 72 7.49 5.43 9.00
CA GLY A 72 6.30 6.19 9.37
C GLY A 72 5.74 7.00 8.21
N GLN A 73 6.05 6.59 6.97
CA GLN A 73 5.72 7.29 5.74
C GLN A 73 5.18 6.32 4.68
N ASP A 74 4.60 6.93 3.65
CA ASP A 74 4.05 6.25 2.49
C ASP A 74 4.93 6.51 1.26
N TYR A 75 5.10 5.52 0.40
CA TYR A 75 5.84 5.68 -0.86
C TYR A 75 5.15 5.04 -2.06
N TRP A 76 5.45 5.61 -3.23
CA TRP A 76 5.15 5.04 -4.53
C TRP A 76 6.17 3.97 -4.91
N VAL A 77 5.68 2.85 -5.39
CA VAL A 77 6.45 1.83 -6.13
C VAL A 77 6.04 1.94 -7.59
N TYR A 78 7.02 2.22 -8.44
CA TYR A 78 6.84 2.32 -9.89
C TYR A 78 7.08 0.97 -10.55
N GLY A 79 6.36 0.70 -11.63
CA GLY A 79 6.44 -0.61 -12.27
C GLY A 79 5.37 -0.83 -13.33
N ASN A 80 5.29 -2.07 -13.77
CA ASN A 80 4.37 -2.51 -14.82
C ASN A 80 3.45 -3.60 -14.31
N TYR A 81 2.15 -3.46 -14.58
CA TYR A 81 1.18 -4.51 -14.32
C TYR A 81 1.14 -5.49 -15.50
N THR A 82 1.74 -6.68 -15.34
CA THR A 82 2.05 -7.60 -16.44
C THR A 82 1.92 -9.08 -16.04
N LYS A 83 1.99 -10.00 -17.00
CA LYS A 83 1.98 -11.44 -16.76
C LYS A 83 3.38 -11.96 -16.43
N ASN A 84 3.50 -12.81 -15.41
CA ASN A 84 4.72 -13.58 -15.13
C ASN A 84 4.79 -14.87 -15.98
N TYR A 85 5.83 -15.67 -15.78
CA TYR A 85 6.10 -16.90 -16.56
C TYR A 85 5.07 -18.04 -16.35
N ILE A 86 4.22 -17.95 -15.33
CA ILE A 86 3.10 -18.87 -15.06
C ILE A 86 1.74 -18.22 -15.29
N ASP A 87 1.69 -17.14 -16.08
CA ASP A 87 0.46 -16.43 -16.47
C ASP A 87 -0.34 -15.82 -15.30
N GLN A 88 0.33 -15.47 -14.20
CA GLN A 88 -0.25 -14.65 -13.12
C GLN A 88 0.01 -13.17 -13.39
N THR A 89 -0.96 -12.31 -13.09
CA THR A 89 -0.81 -10.87 -13.31
C THR A 89 -0.20 -10.19 -12.09
N ILE A 90 1.08 -9.84 -12.18
CA ILE A 90 1.88 -9.25 -11.11
C ILE A 90 2.17 -7.76 -11.39
N PHE A 91 2.63 -7.06 -10.36
CA PHE A 91 3.24 -5.75 -10.48
C PHE A 91 4.76 -5.90 -10.44
N GLN A 92 5.39 -5.75 -11.61
CA GLN A 92 6.84 -5.84 -11.76
C GLN A 92 7.45 -4.46 -11.51
N GLU A 93 8.17 -4.31 -10.38
CA GLU A 93 8.85 -3.06 -10.02
C GLU A 93 9.88 -2.64 -11.08
N ASP A 94 9.91 -1.35 -11.36
CA ASP A 94 10.90 -0.70 -12.21
C ASP A 94 12.00 -0.09 -11.33
N PHE A 95 13.11 -0.84 -11.18
CA PHE A 95 14.22 -0.43 -10.32
C PHE A 95 15.00 0.78 -10.85
N ASP A 96 14.82 1.17 -12.12
CA ASP A 96 15.43 2.40 -12.65
C ASP A 96 14.70 3.66 -12.14
N ARG A 97 13.44 3.51 -11.69
CA ARG A 97 12.65 4.56 -11.04
C ARG A 97 12.64 4.32 -9.53
N SER A 98 13.51 5.03 -8.82
CA SER A 98 13.56 4.96 -7.36
C SER A 98 12.19 5.24 -6.75
N ARG A 99 11.86 4.49 -5.69
CA ARG A 99 10.68 4.75 -4.86
C ARG A 99 10.72 6.20 -4.35
N THR A 100 9.56 6.81 -4.26
CA THR A 100 9.43 8.21 -3.80
C THR A 100 8.38 8.30 -2.71
N TYR A 101 8.69 9.05 -1.64
CA TYR A 101 7.67 9.40 -0.67
C TYR A 101 6.55 10.19 -1.31
N ILE A 102 5.33 9.92 -0.87
CA ILE A 102 4.15 10.64 -1.33
C ILE A 102 4.15 12.05 -0.73
N ASP A 103 4.46 12.14 0.56
CA ASP A 103 4.69 13.36 1.29
C ASP A 103 5.96 13.19 2.14
N TYR A 104 6.78 14.23 2.23
CA TYR A 104 8.08 14.18 2.90
C TYR A 104 8.02 14.56 4.39
N GLY A 105 6.84 14.90 4.91
CA GLY A 105 6.55 15.15 6.32
C GLY A 105 5.91 13.96 7.03
N ARG A 106 5.13 14.25 8.08
CA ARG A 106 4.34 13.27 8.84
C ARG A 106 3.00 13.01 8.14
N TRP A 107 2.97 11.99 7.30
CA TRP A 107 1.78 11.62 6.55
C TRP A 107 1.80 10.13 6.24
N TYR A 108 0.73 9.42 6.62
CA TYR A 108 0.75 7.96 6.72
C TYR A 108 -0.60 7.31 6.36
N ALA A 109 -0.55 6.00 6.11
CA ALA A 109 -1.72 5.12 5.95
C ALA A 109 -2.71 5.58 4.86
N SER A 110 -2.19 6.19 3.80
CA SER A 110 -3.03 6.79 2.76
C SER A 110 -3.79 5.80 1.90
N LYS A 111 -4.87 6.31 1.31
CA LYS A 111 -5.78 5.56 0.45
C LYS A 111 -6.42 6.47 -0.57
N GLN A 112 -6.54 6.00 -1.81
CA GLN A 112 -7.28 6.71 -2.84
C GLN A 112 -8.73 6.25 -2.96
N ASN A 113 -9.56 7.15 -3.45
CA ASN A 113 -10.86 6.83 -4.02
C ASN A 113 -11.07 7.58 -5.33
N TYR A 114 -11.78 6.95 -6.25
CA TYR A 114 -12.21 7.60 -7.49
C TYR A 114 -13.55 8.31 -7.28
N ASP A 115 -13.59 9.60 -7.61
CA ASP A 115 -14.80 10.42 -7.69
C ASP A 115 -15.40 10.30 -9.10
N PRO A 116 -16.53 9.60 -9.29
CA PRO A 116 -17.14 9.41 -10.61
C PRO A 116 -17.88 10.64 -11.13
N ILE A 117 -18.23 11.60 -10.26
CA ILE A 117 -18.96 12.81 -10.64
C ILE A 117 -17.98 13.79 -11.30
N LEU A 118 -16.85 14.05 -10.62
CA LEU A 118 -15.82 14.96 -11.11
C LEU A 118 -14.71 14.27 -11.90
N LYS A 119 -14.76 12.93 -12.01
CA LYS A 119 -13.82 12.09 -12.77
C LYS A 119 -12.36 12.30 -12.36
N ARG A 120 -12.10 12.23 -11.05
CA ARG A 120 -10.77 12.43 -10.47
C ARG A 120 -10.48 11.39 -9.41
N THR A 121 -9.21 11.04 -9.27
CA THR A 121 -8.72 10.26 -8.13
C THR A 121 -8.40 11.23 -7.01
N ILE A 122 -8.93 10.96 -5.83
CA ILE A 122 -8.70 11.71 -4.60
C ILE A 122 -7.82 10.85 -3.70
N LEU A 123 -6.81 11.45 -3.08
CA LEU A 123 -5.93 10.78 -2.13
C LEU A 123 -6.19 11.35 -0.73
N TRP A 124 -6.26 10.47 0.25
CA TRP A 124 -6.40 10.82 1.66
C TRP A 124 -5.23 10.24 2.42
N GLY A 125 -4.75 10.93 3.44
CA GLY A 125 -3.78 10.42 4.39
C GLY A 125 -4.01 10.92 5.80
N TRP A 126 -3.53 10.12 6.74
CA TRP A 126 -3.56 10.44 8.16
C TRP A 126 -2.32 11.24 8.54
N ILE A 127 -2.54 12.37 9.23
CA ILE A 127 -1.49 13.21 9.82
C ILE A 127 -1.45 12.88 11.32
N PRO A 128 -0.41 12.19 11.81
CA PRO A 128 -0.23 11.96 13.23
C PRO A 128 0.19 13.24 13.96
N GLU A 129 -0.15 13.35 15.24
CA GLU A 129 0.35 14.44 16.09
C GLU A 129 1.86 14.31 16.33
N GLU A 130 2.53 15.46 16.46
CA GLU A 130 3.93 15.52 16.89
C GLU A 130 4.10 15.89 18.38
N ASP A 131 2.99 16.08 19.10
CA ASP A 131 3.00 16.45 20.51
C ASP A 131 3.20 15.23 21.43
N THR A 132 3.49 15.50 22.70
CA THR A 132 3.60 14.50 23.75
C THR A 132 2.25 13.82 24.04
N GLU A 133 2.30 12.57 24.47
CA GLU A 133 1.10 11.81 24.86
C GLU A 133 0.30 12.50 25.97
N ALA A 134 0.97 13.14 26.93
CA ALA A 134 0.32 13.87 28.01
C ALA A 134 -0.49 15.07 27.50
N ALA A 135 0.04 15.81 26.52
CA ALA A 135 -0.66 16.94 25.92
C ALA A 135 -1.83 16.48 25.04
N MET A 136 -1.66 15.39 24.28
CA MET A 136 -2.74 14.73 23.53
C MET A 136 -3.88 14.25 24.45
N LYS A 137 -3.54 13.64 25.59
CA LYS A 137 -4.53 13.22 26.61
C LYS A 137 -5.26 14.42 27.22
N THR A 138 -4.55 15.52 27.46
CA THR A 138 -5.12 16.75 28.03
C THR A 138 -6.09 17.42 27.05
N ARG A 139 -5.76 17.49 25.76
CA ARG A 139 -6.66 18.06 24.73
C ARG A 139 -7.85 17.14 24.38
N GLY A 140 -7.71 15.83 24.62
CA GLY A 140 -8.79 14.84 24.43
C GLY A 140 -8.97 14.33 22.99
N TRP A 141 -8.03 14.60 22.09
CA TRP A 141 -8.03 14.11 20.70
C TRP A 141 -6.60 14.00 20.16
N SER A 142 -6.39 13.22 19.10
CA SER A 142 -5.10 13.07 18.42
C SER A 142 -5.31 12.58 16.99
N GLY A 143 -4.61 13.19 16.05
CA GLY A 143 -4.60 12.82 14.65
C GLY A 143 -5.67 13.56 13.84
N ALA A 144 -5.34 13.83 12.59
CA ALA A 144 -6.24 14.47 11.63
C ALA A 144 -6.12 13.80 10.25
N MET A 145 -7.14 14.00 9.41
CA MET A 145 -7.02 13.71 7.98
C MET A 145 -6.47 14.96 7.29
N ASP A 146 -5.66 14.76 6.26
CA ASP A 146 -5.26 15.81 5.36
C ASP A 146 -6.44 16.36 4.54
N MET A 147 -6.18 17.41 3.77
CA MET A 147 -7.15 17.94 2.83
C MET A 147 -7.01 17.20 1.48
N PRO A 148 -8.10 16.61 0.96
CA PRO A 148 -8.12 15.88 -0.32
C PRO A 148 -8.08 16.76 -1.58
#